data_AF-A0A0D6JC14-F1
#
_entry.id   AF-A0A0D6JC14-F1
#
_cell.length_a   1.000
_cell.length_b   1.000
_cell.length_c   1.000
_cell.angle_alpha   90.00
_cell.angle_beta   90.00
_cell.angle_gamma   90.00
#
_symmetry.space_group_name_H-M   'P 1'
#
loop_
_entity.id
_entity.type
_entity.pdbx_description
1 polymer ?
#
loop_
_entity_poly.entity_id
_entity_poly.type
_entity_poly.pdbx_seq_one_letter_code
_entity_poly.pdbx_strand_id
1 'polypeptide(L)'
;MRTPFKIGGASVTAGSQGLVDLPVAHLSNHTPVTLPIRVVHGRRDGPTLFVSAALHGDEILGVEIIRRLLNTPGLKSLQGTLLCVPIVNVFGFLSKSRYLPDGRDLNRMFPGYLHGSLAAQLAHLFMEQIARRSDFGIDLHSGSNNRANLPQLRVDVVTPELRDLAEAFGAPVILQSGLREGSLRKAAREAGLEVIVYEAGEALRLDEFSVRGGVRGILHVMHHLGMLGPKHANRQKHRSVFATSSKWIRAPDGGIFRALRGLGDSIAAGDIIGGITNPYEGTDVPVLAEVDGIIIGRTNVSVVNRADALFHVAKVAHPKPATGQIGGISDAIGEDPIFDEDEIV
;
A
#
# COMPACT_ATOMS: atom_id res chain seq x y z
N MET A 1 -23.11 26.45 2.46
CA MET A 1 -21.77 26.06 1.95
C MET A 1 -20.98 25.49 3.12
N ARG A 2 -20.21 24.40 2.91
CA ARG A 2 -19.36 23.84 3.98
C ARG A 2 -18.34 24.87 4.47
N THR A 3 -18.02 24.80 5.76
CA THR A 3 -16.93 25.58 6.34
C THR A 3 -15.59 25.17 5.74
N PRO A 4 -14.66 26.10 5.50
CA PRO A 4 -13.33 25.76 4.99
C PRO A 4 -12.61 24.72 5.84
N PHE A 5 -11.91 23.78 5.19
CA PHE A 5 -11.09 22.80 5.87
C PHE A 5 -9.77 23.44 6.32
N LYS A 6 -9.58 23.56 7.64
CA LYS A 6 -8.38 24.17 8.22
C LYS A 6 -7.36 23.11 8.56
N ILE A 7 -6.12 23.23 8.08
CA ILE A 7 -5.01 22.30 8.35
C ILE A 7 -3.68 23.05 8.21
N GLY A 8 -2.71 22.83 9.10
CA GLY A 8 -1.39 23.46 9.00
C GLY A 8 -1.39 24.99 8.98
N GLY A 9 -2.39 25.64 9.60
CA GLY A 9 -2.58 27.10 9.51
C GLY A 9 -3.19 27.60 8.18
N ALA A 10 -3.30 26.74 7.18
CA ALA A 10 -3.99 27.03 5.93
C ALA A 10 -5.49 26.72 6.01
N SER A 11 -6.26 27.28 5.08
CA SER A 11 -7.71 27.11 4.97
C SER A 11 -8.09 26.82 3.51
N VAL A 12 -8.66 25.65 3.24
CA VAL A 12 -9.08 25.21 1.90
C VAL A 12 -10.60 25.36 1.79
N THR A 13 -11.07 26.21 0.87
CA THR A 13 -12.49 26.53 0.74
C THR A 13 -13.26 25.37 0.09
N ALA A 14 -14.56 25.28 0.38
CA ALA A 14 -15.41 24.23 -0.15
C ALA A 14 -15.46 24.25 -1.69
N GLY A 15 -15.26 23.09 -2.31
CA GLY A 15 -15.19 22.93 -3.76
C GLY A 15 -13.85 23.32 -4.39
N SER A 16 -12.78 23.39 -3.60
CA SER A 16 -11.43 23.73 -4.06
C SER A 16 -10.41 22.67 -3.62
N GLN A 17 -9.18 22.81 -4.13
CA GLN A 17 -8.04 22.01 -3.74
C GLN A 17 -6.82 22.91 -3.48
N GLY A 18 -5.90 22.46 -2.62
CA GLY A 18 -4.69 23.22 -2.27
C GLY A 18 -3.50 22.34 -1.89
N LEU A 19 -2.28 22.90 -2.01
CA LEU A 19 -1.09 22.37 -1.33
C LEU A 19 -1.07 22.99 0.06
N VAL A 20 -0.87 22.17 1.08
CA VAL A 20 -0.55 22.67 2.43
C VAL A 20 0.76 22.05 2.86
N ASP A 21 1.74 22.89 3.13
CA ASP A 21 3.03 22.50 3.65
C ASP A 21 3.00 22.49 5.19
N LEU A 22 3.15 21.33 5.81
CA LEU A 22 3.33 21.24 7.25
C LEU A 22 4.81 21.31 7.60
N PRO A 23 5.26 22.25 8.44
CA PRO A 23 6.64 22.27 8.90
C PRO A 23 7.01 20.98 9.65
N VAL A 24 8.14 20.35 9.28
CA VAL A 24 8.67 19.17 9.95
C VAL A 24 9.93 19.53 10.74
N ALA A 25 10.97 20.00 10.05
CA ALA A 25 12.27 20.31 10.63
C ALA A 25 13.10 21.20 9.70
N HIS A 26 14.33 21.51 10.11
CA HIS A 26 15.36 22.04 9.22
C HIS A 26 16.49 20.99 9.08
N LEU A 27 17.06 20.85 7.89
CA LEU A 27 18.29 20.09 7.68
C LEU A 27 19.49 20.80 8.32
N SER A 28 20.63 20.12 8.40
CA SER A 28 21.87 20.65 9.00
C SER A 28 22.40 21.93 8.34
N ASN A 29 22.03 22.18 7.08
CA ASN A 29 22.32 23.41 6.34
C ASN A 29 21.18 24.44 6.41
N HIS A 30 20.26 24.32 7.38
CA HIS A 30 19.07 25.15 7.55
C HIS A 30 18.03 25.10 6.41
N THR A 31 18.11 24.13 5.49
CA THR A 31 17.03 23.92 4.49
C THR A 31 15.75 23.50 5.20
N PRO A 32 14.61 24.21 5.03
CA PRO A 32 13.35 23.80 5.63
C PRO A 32 12.84 22.51 4.99
N VAL A 33 12.35 21.59 5.82
CA VAL A 33 11.69 20.37 5.38
C VAL A 33 10.23 20.45 5.80
N THR A 34 9.35 20.28 4.83
CA THR A 34 7.90 20.25 5.03
C THR A 34 7.36 18.87 4.70
N LEU A 35 6.16 18.57 5.18
CA LEU A 35 5.31 17.46 4.75
C LEU A 35 4.19 18.05 3.88
N PRO A 36 4.31 18.03 2.55
CA PRO A 36 3.32 18.60 1.66
C PRO A 36 2.09 17.69 1.54
N ILE A 37 0.90 18.29 1.65
CA ILE A 37 -0.38 17.58 1.58
C ILE A 37 -1.24 18.20 0.49
N ARG A 38 -1.80 17.36 -0.37
CA ARG A 38 -2.87 17.77 -1.28
C ARG A 38 -4.21 17.58 -0.60
N VAL A 39 -4.89 18.69 -0.34
CA VAL A 39 -6.24 18.71 0.24
C VAL A 39 -7.22 18.95 -0.90
N VAL A 40 -8.14 18.01 -1.12
CA VAL A 40 -9.30 18.20 -2.01
C VAL A 40 -10.54 18.29 -1.12
N HIS A 41 -11.16 19.46 -1.08
CA HIS A 41 -12.29 19.72 -0.19
C HIS A 41 -13.59 19.86 -0.98
N GLY A 42 -14.49 18.90 -0.84
CA GLY A 42 -15.76 18.82 -1.55
C GLY A 42 -16.76 19.91 -1.16
N ARG A 43 -17.70 20.23 -2.06
CA ARG A 43 -18.77 21.22 -1.79
C ARG A 43 -19.84 20.69 -0.83
N ARG A 44 -20.01 19.37 -0.79
CA ARG A 44 -21.04 18.66 0.00
C ARG A 44 -20.41 17.90 1.14
N ASP A 45 -21.18 17.72 2.21
CA ASP A 45 -20.76 16.95 3.38
C ASP A 45 -20.51 15.50 3.00
N GLY A 46 -19.62 14.86 3.75
CA GLY A 46 -19.11 13.53 3.52
C GLY A 46 -17.88 13.27 4.37
N PRO A 47 -17.35 12.04 4.37
CA PRO A 47 -16.25 11.65 5.23
C PRO A 47 -14.93 12.29 4.80
N THR A 48 -13.97 12.26 5.71
CA THR A 48 -12.57 12.62 5.44
C THR A 48 -11.75 11.35 5.28
N LEU A 49 -11.18 11.16 4.09
CA LEU A 49 -10.28 10.04 3.77
C LEU A 49 -8.86 10.58 3.65
N PHE A 50 -7.88 9.89 4.24
CA PHE A 50 -6.49 10.10 3.84
C PHE A 50 -5.96 8.96 2.99
N VAL A 51 -5.08 9.30 2.07
CA VAL A 51 -4.27 8.36 1.28
C VAL A 51 -2.81 8.76 1.43
N SER A 52 -1.99 7.89 2.03
CA SER A 52 -0.56 8.12 2.25
C SER A 52 0.31 7.18 1.45
N ALA A 53 1.49 7.65 1.08
CA ALA A 53 2.52 6.84 0.44
C ALA A 53 3.93 7.24 0.90
N ALA A 54 4.90 6.41 0.52
CA ALA A 54 6.31 6.57 0.86
C ALA A 54 6.53 6.84 2.36
N LEU A 55 5.80 6.09 3.20
CA LEU A 55 6.09 5.99 4.64
C LEU A 55 7.44 5.31 4.86
N HIS A 56 7.82 4.42 3.94
CA HIS A 56 9.20 4.08 3.63
C HIS A 56 9.63 4.82 2.36
N GLY A 57 10.78 5.48 2.37
CA GLY A 57 11.16 6.41 1.32
C GLY A 57 11.52 5.78 -0.03
N ASP A 58 11.79 4.48 -0.08
CA ASP A 58 12.08 3.71 -1.28
C ASP A 58 10.82 3.17 -1.98
N GLU A 59 9.64 3.30 -1.37
CA GLU A 59 8.37 2.75 -1.87
C GLU A 59 7.62 3.81 -2.72
N ILE A 60 8.13 4.05 -3.94
CA ILE A 60 7.67 5.13 -4.83
C ILE A 60 6.33 4.88 -5.52
N LEU A 61 5.83 3.64 -5.52
CA LEU A 61 4.64 3.23 -6.26
C LEU A 61 3.38 3.99 -5.80
N GLY A 62 3.24 4.18 -4.49
CA GLY A 62 2.12 4.94 -3.92
C GLY A 62 2.13 6.42 -4.30
N VAL A 63 3.31 7.01 -4.58
CA VAL A 63 3.43 8.41 -5.04
C VAL A 63 2.73 8.57 -6.38
N GLU A 64 2.97 7.63 -7.30
CA GLU A 64 2.36 7.64 -8.63
C GLU A 64 0.86 7.36 -8.59
N ILE A 65 0.42 6.42 -7.73
CA ILE A 65 -1.01 6.19 -7.47
C ILE A 65 -1.70 7.48 -7.04
N ILE A 66 -1.13 8.19 -6.06
CA ILE A 66 -1.71 9.44 -5.56
C ILE A 66 -1.72 10.52 -6.65
N ARG A 67 -0.67 10.62 -7.47
CA ARG A 67 -0.64 11.56 -8.61
C ARG A 67 -1.79 11.31 -9.59
N ARG A 68 -2.01 10.05 -10.00
CA ARG A 68 -3.12 9.69 -10.91
C ARG A 68 -4.50 9.86 -10.26
N LEU A 69 -4.62 9.50 -8.99
CA LEU A 69 -5.85 9.74 -8.22
C LEU A 69 -6.24 11.22 -8.24
N LEU A 70 -5.30 12.12 -7.96
CA LEU A 70 -5.53 13.57 -7.95
C LEU A 70 -5.95 14.13 -9.33
N ASN A 71 -5.58 13.46 -10.42
CA ASN A 71 -5.97 13.83 -11.78
C ASN A 71 -7.28 13.20 -12.25
N THR A 72 -7.93 12.36 -11.42
CA THR A 72 -9.18 11.70 -11.80
C THR A 72 -10.33 12.71 -11.89
N PRO A 73 -11.09 12.78 -13.02
CA PRO A 73 -12.19 13.74 -13.20
C PRO A 73 -13.27 13.69 -12.12
N GLY A 74 -13.52 12.51 -11.56
CA GLY A 74 -14.52 12.28 -10.51
C GLY A 74 -14.33 13.14 -9.25
N LEU A 75 -13.09 13.54 -8.94
CA LEU A 75 -12.78 14.36 -7.76
C LEU A 75 -13.43 15.76 -7.81
N LYS A 76 -13.80 16.26 -9.01
CA LYS A 76 -14.57 17.52 -9.15
C LYS A 76 -15.92 17.46 -8.45
N SER A 77 -16.47 16.26 -8.26
CA SER A 77 -17.77 16.00 -7.62
C SER A 77 -17.65 15.47 -6.19
N LEU A 78 -16.45 15.52 -5.60
CA LEU A 78 -16.17 14.98 -4.27
C LEU A 78 -17.15 15.50 -3.20
N GLN A 79 -17.62 14.57 -2.38
CA GLN A 79 -18.35 14.81 -1.13
C GLN A 79 -17.43 14.44 0.03
N GLY A 80 -17.31 15.33 1.02
CA GLY A 80 -16.31 15.18 2.08
C GLY A 80 -14.95 15.79 1.76
N THR A 81 -13.87 15.21 2.25
CA THR A 81 -12.50 15.74 2.12
C THR A 81 -11.52 14.61 1.83
N LEU A 82 -10.60 14.81 0.89
CA LEU A 82 -9.50 13.87 0.61
C LEU A 82 -8.16 14.52 0.98
N LEU A 83 -7.40 13.86 1.85
CA LEU A 83 -6.04 14.24 2.25
C LEU A 83 -5.04 13.29 1.58
N CYS A 84 -4.39 13.75 0.52
CA CYS A 84 -3.36 12.99 -0.18
C CYS A 84 -1.97 13.40 0.32
N VAL A 85 -1.22 12.44 0.85
CA VAL A 85 0.16 12.64 1.36
C VAL A 85 1.11 11.74 0.57
N PRO A 86 1.62 12.20 -0.60
CA PRO A 86 2.42 11.36 -1.49
C PRO A 86 3.72 10.89 -0.86
N ILE A 87 4.36 11.74 -0.06
CA ILE A 87 5.66 11.45 0.55
C ILE A 87 5.58 11.75 2.03
N VAL A 88 5.41 10.71 2.85
CA VAL A 88 5.43 10.86 4.31
C VAL A 88 6.87 10.95 4.82
N ASN A 89 7.72 9.97 4.52
CA ASN A 89 9.12 9.96 4.92
C ASN A 89 9.98 10.72 3.90
N VAL A 90 9.91 12.05 3.93
CA VAL A 90 10.66 12.94 3.01
C VAL A 90 12.17 12.68 3.06
N PHE A 91 12.71 12.37 4.24
CA PHE A 91 14.14 12.11 4.42
C PHE A 91 14.57 10.78 3.77
N GLY A 92 13.80 9.72 4.00
CA GLY A 92 14.01 8.44 3.33
C GLY A 92 13.86 8.58 1.83
N PHE A 93 12.87 9.35 1.36
CA PHE A 93 12.60 9.52 -0.06
C PHE A 93 13.77 10.16 -0.82
N LEU A 94 14.34 11.24 -0.27
CA LEU A 94 15.52 11.91 -0.85
C LEU A 94 16.74 11.00 -0.91
N SER A 95 16.87 10.08 0.04
CA SER A 95 17.98 9.12 0.12
C SER A 95 17.67 7.78 -0.55
N LYS A 96 16.47 7.61 -1.14
CA LYS A 96 15.98 6.34 -1.72
C LYS A 96 16.07 5.18 -0.72
N SER A 97 15.76 5.48 0.54
CA SER A 97 15.92 4.59 1.68
C SER A 97 14.58 4.35 2.37
N ARG A 98 14.38 3.12 2.83
CA ARG A 98 13.29 2.76 3.73
C ARG A 98 13.28 3.61 5.00
N TYR A 99 14.47 3.88 5.53
CA TYR A 99 14.68 4.44 6.86
C TYR A 99 14.87 5.95 6.83
N LEU A 100 14.71 6.58 7.99
CA LEU A 100 15.20 7.95 8.20
C LEU A 100 16.75 7.97 8.29
N PRO A 101 17.38 9.16 8.22
CA PRO A 101 18.84 9.29 8.26
C PRO A 101 19.49 8.72 9.52
N ASP A 102 18.74 8.60 10.61
CA ASP A 102 19.19 7.98 11.87
C ASP A 102 18.95 6.44 11.92
N GLY A 103 18.58 5.83 10.80
CA GLY A 103 18.35 4.40 10.66
C GLY A 103 17.01 3.91 11.20
N ARG A 104 16.15 4.79 11.72
CA ARG A 104 14.84 4.40 12.25
C ARG A 104 13.85 4.14 11.13
N ASP A 105 13.05 3.08 11.31
CA ASP A 105 11.87 2.82 10.49
C ASP A 105 10.71 3.66 11.03
N LEU A 106 10.18 4.59 10.21
CA LEU A 106 9.08 5.47 10.59
C LEU A 106 7.85 4.68 11.05
N ASN A 107 7.59 3.53 10.42
CA ASN A 107 6.46 2.68 10.76
C ASN A 107 6.68 1.91 12.06
N ARG A 108 7.75 2.17 12.83
CA ARG A 108 7.97 1.69 14.20
C ARG A 108 7.88 2.80 15.23
N MET A 109 7.56 4.03 14.80
CA MET A 109 7.61 5.23 15.62
C MET A 109 6.24 5.84 15.93
N PHE A 110 5.14 5.28 15.42
CA PHE A 110 3.78 5.76 15.71
C PHE A 110 3.32 5.37 17.13
N PRO A 111 2.54 6.21 17.83
CA PRO A 111 1.93 7.48 17.39
C PRO A 111 2.90 8.67 17.38
N GLY A 112 4.17 8.48 17.73
CA GLY A 112 5.19 9.52 17.74
C GLY A 112 5.24 10.30 19.05
N TYR A 113 6.22 11.20 19.12
CA TYR A 113 6.42 12.10 20.25
C TYR A 113 7.03 13.42 19.77
N LEU A 114 6.40 14.54 20.13
CA LEU A 114 6.79 15.89 19.69
C LEU A 114 8.23 16.28 20.06
N HIS A 115 8.76 15.76 21.16
CA HIS A 115 10.14 16.02 21.60
C HIS A 115 11.05 14.79 21.42
N GLY A 116 10.65 13.83 20.58
CA GLY A 116 11.42 12.63 20.31
C GLY A 116 12.45 12.82 19.19
N SER A 117 12.97 11.69 18.69
CA SER A 117 13.76 11.65 17.44
C SER A 117 13.00 12.25 16.27
N LEU A 118 13.70 12.62 15.19
CA LEU A 118 13.09 13.12 13.96
C LEU A 118 11.95 12.23 13.43
N ALA A 119 12.14 10.90 13.48
CA ALA A 119 11.11 9.94 13.09
C ALA A 119 9.86 10.00 14.00
N ALA A 120 10.05 10.17 15.30
CA ALA A 120 8.97 10.29 16.27
C ALA A 120 8.20 11.61 16.12
N GLN A 121 8.89 12.71 15.80
CA GLN A 121 8.26 14.00 15.55
C GLN A 121 7.42 13.97 14.26
N LEU A 122 7.95 13.36 13.20
CA LEU A 122 7.23 13.18 11.94
C LEU A 122 5.99 12.28 12.12
N ALA A 123 6.12 11.16 12.84
CA ALA A 123 4.99 10.29 13.17
C ALA A 123 3.92 11.03 13.98
N HIS A 124 4.34 11.84 14.96
CA HIS A 124 3.44 12.67 15.77
C HIS A 124 2.69 13.70 14.90
N LEU A 125 3.41 14.43 14.05
CA LEU A 125 2.82 15.39 13.12
C LEU A 125 1.77 14.73 12.22
N PHE A 126 2.09 13.56 11.66
CA PHE A 126 1.16 12.81 10.80
C PHE A 126 -0.10 12.39 11.58
N MET A 127 0.06 11.90 12.82
CA MET A 127 -1.09 11.54 13.67
C MET A 127 -2.00 12.74 13.95
N GLU A 128 -1.44 13.88 14.36
CA GLU A 128 -2.25 15.06 14.72
C GLU A 128 -2.90 15.74 13.52
N GLN A 129 -2.16 15.89 12.42
CA GLN A 129 -2.61 16.70 11.29
C GLN A 129 -3.38 15.90 10.24
N ILE A 130 -3.16 14.59 10.15
CA ILE A 130 -3.75 13.73 9.10
C ILE A 130 -4.66 12.68 9.69
N ALA A 131 -4.11 11.74 10.46
CA ALA A 131 -4.85 10.55 10.88
C ALA A 131 -6.05 10.92 11.76
N ARG A 132 -5.86 11.70 12.83
CA ARG A 132 -6.94 12.09 13.76
C ARG A 132 -7.96 13.06 13.16
N ARG A 133 -7.73 13.55 11.95
CA ARG A 133 -8.63 14.46 11.22
C ARG A 133 -9.38 13.73 10.10
N SER A 134 -9.26 12.42 10.06
CA SER A 134 -9.83 11.54 9.04
C SER A 134 -10.72 10.48 9.68
N ASP A 135 -11.73 10.04 8.93
CA ASP A 135 -12.65 8.96 9.31
C ASP A 135 -12.13 7.59 8.84
N PHE A 136 -11.30 7.56 7.78
CA PHE A 136 -10.71 6.35 7.23
C PHE A 136 -9.34 6.64 6.58
N GLY A 137 -8.48 5.62 6.51
CA GLY A 137 -7.15 5.72 5.93
C GLY A 137 -6.78 4.59 4.98
N ILE A 138 -6.05 4.94 3.93
CA ILE A 138 -5.40 3.99 3.02
C ILE A 138 -3.91 4.31 2.98
N ASP A 139 -3.07 3.36 3.34
CA ASP A 139 -1.62 3.52 3.33
C ASP A 139 -0.98 2.60 2.27
N LEU A 140 -0.23 3.20 1.35
CA LEU A 140 0.30 2.54 0.15
C LEU A 140 1.75 2.12 0.37
N HIS A 141 2.02 0.82 0.28
CA HIS A 141 3.34 0.20 0.43
C HIS A 141 3.72 -0.61 -0.82
N SER A 142 5.02 -0.84 -0.98
CA SER A 142 5.54 -1.79 -1.97
C SER A 142 6.52 -2.78 -1.36
N GLY A 143 6.92 -3.80 -2.14
CA GLY A 143 7.91 -4.77 -1.67
C GLY A 143 9.27 -4.11 -1.43
N SER A 144 9.87 -4.37 -0.26
CA SER A 144 11.18 -3.83 0.11
C SER A 144 12.31 -4.85 -0.05
N ASN A 145 13.54 -4.35 -0.11
CA ASN A 145 14.77 -5.15 -0.25
C ASN A 145 14.75 -6.05 -1.50
N ASN A 146 14.49 -5.45 -2.67
CA ASN A 146 14.41 -6.14 -3.96
C ASN A 146 13.39 -7.28 -3.95
N ARG A 147 12.20 -7.02 -3.39
CA ARG A 147 11.07 -7.95 -3.42
C ARG A 147 9.94 -7.31 -4.19
N ALA A 148 9.23 -8.13 -4.96
CA ALA A 148 7.99 -7.74 -5.59
C ALA A 148 6.81 -8.31 -4.80
N ASN A 149 5.75 -7.53 -4.66
CA ASN A 149 4.47 -7.92 -4.07
C ASN A 149 3.39 -8.03 -5.14
N LEU A 150 2.57 -9.08 -5.08
CA LEU A 150 1.30 -9.12 -5.78
C LEU A 150 0.37 -8.07 -5.13
N PRO A 151 -0.39 -7.29 -5.91
CA PRO A 151 -1.44 -6.42 -5.38
C PRO A 151 -2.31 -7.14 -4.34
N GLN A 152 -2.31 -6.63 -3.13
CA GLN A 152 -3.06 -7.18 -2.02
C GLN A 152 -3.46 -6.08 -1.04
N LEU A 153 -4.57 -6.30 -0.35
CA LEU A 153 -4.95 -5.52 0.81
C LEU A 153 -4.58 -6.23 2.11
N ARG A 154 -4.24 -5.44 3.12
CA ARG A 154 -3.98 -5.89 4.47
C ARG A 154 -4.93 -5.23 5.46
N VAL A 155 -5.68 -6.06 6.17
CA VAL A 155 -6.69 -5.69 7.18
C VAL A 155 -6.40 -6.41 8.50
N ASP A 156 -6.87 -5.89 9.63
CA ASP A 156 -6.54 -6.46 10.96
C ASP A 156 -7.63 -7.44 11.45
N VAL A 157 -8.71 -6.91 12.02
CA VAL A 157 -9.92 -7.66 12.36
C VAL A 157 -10.94 -7.37 11.29
N VAL A 158 -11.51 -8.42 10.71
CA VAL A 158 -12.47 -8.28 9.62
C VAL A 158 -13.87 -8.23 10.19
N THR A 159 -14.34 -7.02 10.48
CA THR A 159 -15.77 -6.76 10.66
C THR A 159 -16.48 -6.89 9.30
N PRO A 160 -17.81 -7.11 9.27
CA PRO A 160 -18.57 -7.12 8.02
C PRO A 160 -18.36 -5.85 7.19
N GLU A 161 -18.30 -4.69 7.84
CA GLU A 161 -18.13 -3.40 7.18
C GLU A 161 -16.74 -3.25 6.56
N LEU A 162 -15.69 -3.64 7.30
CA LEU A 162 -14.32 -3.61 6.76
C LEU A 162 -14.12 -4.65 5.66
N ARG A 163 -14.82 -5.80 5.73
CA ARG A 163 -14.83 -6.81 4.67
C ARG A 163 -15.42 -6.23 3.40
N ASP A 164 -16.61 -5.63 3.47
CA ASP A 164 -17.30 -5.09 2.31
C ASP A 164 -16.49 -3.97 1.65
N LEU A 165 -15.83 -3.13 2.46
CA LEU A 165 -14.93 -2.09 1.96
C LEU A 165 -13.68 -2.69 1.29
N ALA A 166 -13.05 -3.70 1.91
CA ALA A 166 -11.88 -4.36 1.33
C ALA A 166 -12.21 -5.12 0.03
N GLU A 167 -13.39 -5.74 -0.03
CA GLU A 167 -13.91 -6.36 -1.25
C GLU A 167 -14.23 -5.31 -2.31
N ALA A 168 -14.79 -4.15 -1.94
CA ALA A 168 -15.03 -3.04 -2.86
C ALA A 168 -13.73 -2.53 -3.50
N PHE A 169 -12.63 -2.42 -2.74
CA PHE A 169 -11.32 -2.06 -3.29
C PHE A 169 -10.91 -3.02 -4.43
N GLY A 170 -11.12 -4.32 -4.25
CA GLY A 170 -10.97 -5.29 -5.34
C GLY A 170 -9.54 -5.73 -5.64
N ALA A 171 -8.65 -5.74 -4.65
CA ALA A 171 -7.33 -6.33 -4.81
C ALA A 171 -7.44 -7.86 -5.02
N PRO A 172 -6.54 -8.49 -5.78
CA PRO A 172 -6.51 -9.96 -5.95
C PRO A 172 -6.58 -10.74 -4.65
N VAL A 173 -5.87 -10.30 -3.62
CA VAL A 173 -5.82 -10.94 -2.31
C VAL A 173 -6.16 -9.93 -1.22
N ILE A 174 -7.00 -10.35 -0.27
CA ILE A 174 -7.21 -9.66 1.01
C ILE A 174 -6.60 -10.55 2.09
N LEU A 175 -5.54 -10.07 2.73
CA LEU A 175 -4.81 -10.76 3.78
C LEU A 175 -5.17 -10.15 5.15
N GLN A 176 -5.66 -11.00 6.05
CA GLN A 176 -5.72 -10.67 7.47
C GLN A 176 -4.30 -10.66 8.04
N SER A 177 -3.90 -9.52 8.59
CA SER A 177 -2.58 -9.26 9.15
C SER A 177 -2.72 -8.44 10.44
N GLY A 178 -2.22 -9.00 11.53
CA GLY A 178 -2.26 -8.34 12.83
C GLY A 178 -1.50 -7.01 12.87
N LEU A 179 -1.93 -6.15 13.79
CA LEU A 179 -1.26 -4.90 14.10
C LEU A 179 0.13 -5.14 14.69
N ARG A 180 1.07 -4.26 14.36
CA ARG A 180 2.42 -4.30 14.92
C ARG A 180 2.67 -3.09 15.81
N GLU A 181 3.42 -3.29 16.89
CA GLU A 181 3.88 -2.20 17.75
C GLU A 181 4.58 -1.09 16.96
N GLY A 182 4.29 0.16 17.32
CA GLY A 182 4.86 1.33 16.67
C GLY A 182 4.33 1.63 15.25
N SER A 183 3.35 0.88 14.73
CA SER A 183 2.85 1.05 13.37
C SER A 183 1.74 2.08 13.24
N LEU A 184 1.64 2.72 12.07
CA LEU A 184 0.55 3.65 11.75
C LEU A 184 -0.82 2.99 11.97
N ARG A 185 -1.01 1.76 11.46
CA ARG A 185 -2.27 1.02 11.63
C ARG A 185 -2.65 0.83 13.10
N LYS A 186 -1.67 0.49 13.96
CA LYS A 186 -1.93 0.32 15.39
C LYS A 186 -2.32 1.64 16.05
N ALA A 187 -1.53 2.69 15.84
CA ALA A 187 -1.77 4.01 16.41
C ALA A 187 -3.09 4.63 15.93
N ALA A 188 -3.45 4.43 14.66
CA ALA A 188 -4.73 4.85 14.11
C ALA A 188 -5.90 4.10 14.78
N ARG A 189 -5.79 2.78 14.94
CA ARG A 189 -6.81 1.98 15.64
C ARG A 189 -7.03 2.46 17.08
N GLU A 190 -5.94 2.69 17.81
CA GLU A 190 -6.00 3.23 19.18
C GLU A 190 -6.62 4.64 19.24
N ALA A 191 -6.57 5.39 18.14
CA ALA A 191 -7.23 6.68 17.97
C ALA A 191 -8.67 6.58 17.42
N GLY A 192 -9.22 5.37 17.25
CA GLY A 192 -10.60 5.15 16.76
C GLY A 192 -10.76 5.20 15.23
N LEU A 193 -9.66 5.07 14.48
CA LEU A 193 -9.62 5.15 13.02
C LEU A 193 -9.19 3.82 12.41
N GLU A 194 -9.83 3.42 11.31
CA GLU A 194 -9.40 2.28 10.50
C GLU A 194 -8.41 2.69 9.40
N VAL A 195 -7.36 1.89 9.23
CA VAL A 195 -6.38 2.04 8.14
C VAL A 195 -6.15 0.71 7.46
N ILE A 196 -6.47 0.65 6.17
CA ILE A 196 -6.11 -0.48 5.32
C ILE A 196 -4.78 -0.20 4.63
N VAL A 197 -4.01 -1.26 4.38
CA VAL A 197 -2.74 -1.16 3.66
C VAL A 197 -2.87 -1.84 2.31
N TYR A 198 -2.48 -1.13 1.25
CA TYR A 198 -2.29 -1.71 -0.07
C TYR A 198 -0.81 -2.02 -0.27
N GLU A 199 -0.51 -3.26 -0.65
CA GLU A 199 0.85 -3.75 -0.89
C GLU A 199 0.95 -4.24 -2.32
N ALA A 200 1.84 -3.65 -3.12
CA ALA A 200 1.97 -4.00 -4.53
C ALA A 200 3.32 -3.56 -5.11
N GLY A 201 3.79 -4.26 -6.15
CA GLY A 201 5.01 -3.92 -6.86
C GLY A 201 6.27 -4.00 -6.00
N GLU A 202 7.29 -3.24 -6.38
CA GLU A 202 8.65 -3.30 -5.83
C GLU A 202 9.17 -1.90 -5.49
N ALA A 203 10.08 -1.81 -4.51
CA ALA A 203 10.79 -0.59 -4.16
C ALA A 203 11.52 0.00 -5.38
N LEU A 204 11.44 1.32 -5.55
CA LEU A 204 12.11 2.08 -6.62
C LEU A 204 11.76 1.62 -8.06
N ARG A 205 10.63 0.94 -8.24
CA ARG A 205 10.10 0.51 -9.55
C ARG A 205 8.62 0.87 -9.65
N LEU A 206 8.18 1.14 -10.87
CA LEU A 206 6.77 1.33 -11.20
C LEU A 206 6.34 0.18 -12.10
N ASP A 207 5.17 -0.38 -11.81
CA ASP A 207 4.48 -1.30 -12.69
C ASP A 207 3.02 -0.89 -12.85
N GLU A 208 2.53 -0.90 -14.09
CA GLU A 208 1.20 -0.40 -14.42
C GLU A 208 0.08 -1.21 -13.75
N PHE A 209 0.27 -2.53 -13.64
CA PHE A 209 -0.72 -3.40 -13.02
C PHE A 209 -1.00 -3.00 -11.56
N SER A 210 0.04 -2.78 -10.77
CA SER A 210 -0.08 -2.35 -9.38
C SER A 210 -0.55 -0.91 -9.22
N VAL A 211 -0.10 0.00 -10.08
CA VAL A 211 -0.53 1.42 -10.05
C VAL A 211 -2.01 1.54 -10.40
N ARG A 212 -2.46 0.95 -11.51
CA ARG A 212 -3.86 0.98 -11.94
C ARG A 212 -4.76 0.29 -10.92
N GLY A 213 -4.33 -0.86 -10.39
CA GLY A 213 -5.03 -1.55 -9.31
C GLY A 213 -5.24 -0.67 -8.08
N GLY A 214 -4.21 0.07 -7.67
CA GLY A 214 -4.28 1.00 -6.53
C GLY A 214 -5.22 2.18 -6.77
N VAL A 215 -5.10 2.87 -7.91
CA VAL A 215 -5.97 4.01 -8.26
C VAL A 215 -7.43 3.58 -8.29
N ARG A 216 -7.72 2.48 -9.01
CA ARG A 216 -9.07 1.92 -9.12
C ARG A 216 -9.63 1.52 -7.77
N GLY A 217 -8.84 0.83 -6.96
CA GLY A 217 -9.27 0.37 -5.64
C GLY A 217 -9.60 1.50 -4.69
N ILE A 218 -8.79 2.57 -4.68
CA ILE A 218 -9.08 3.78 -3.89
C ILE A 218 -10.39 4.42 -4.34
N LEU A 219 -10.62 4.56 -5.65
CA LEU A 219 -11.86 5.15 -6.16
C LEU A 219 -13.09 4.30 -5.82
N HIS A 220 -12.98 2.97 -5.85
CA HIS A 220 -14.06 2.09 -5.39
C HIS A 220 -14.34 2.26 -3.90
N VAL A 221 -13.30 2.39 -3.06
CA VAL A 221 -13.49 2.70 -1.64
C VAL A 221 -14.17 4.06 -1.47
N MET A 222 -13.76 5.08 -2.23
CA MET A 222 -14.41 6.39 -2.20
C MET A 222 -15.89 6.34 -2.62
N HIS A 223 -16.26 5.50 -3.60
CA HIS A 223 -17.66 5.24 -3.93
C HIS A 223 -18.40 4.53 -2.79
N HIS A 224 -17.79 3.51 -2.19
CA HIS A 224 -18.35 2.77 -1.06
C HIS A 224 -18.60 3.68 0.15
N LEU A 225 -17.68 4.61 0.43
CA LEU A 225 -17.79 5.62 1.49
C LEU A 225 -18.75 6.78 1.13
N GLY A 226 -19.37 6.77 -0.05
CA GLY A 226 -20.28 7.83 -0.51
C GLY A 226 -19.59 9.16 -0.85
N MET A 227 -18.26 9.18 -0.99
CA MET A 227 -17.50 10.36 -1.36
C MET A 227 -17.65 10.73 -2.83
N LEU A 228 -17.98 9.76 -3.68
CA LEU A 228 -18.20 9.93 -5.12
C LEU A 228 -19.61 9.45 -5.48
N GLY A 229 -20.21 10.06 -6.51
CA GLY A 229 -21.56 9.69 -6.98
C GLY A 229 -21.64 8.22 -7.42
N PRO A 230 -22.84 7.62 -7.48
CA PRO A 230 -22.99 6.23 -7.89
C PRO A 230 -22.45 6.02 -9.31
N LYS A 231 -21.56 5.04 -9.49
CA LYS A 231 -21.17 4.56 -10.83
C LYS A 231 -22.23 3.56 -11.31
N HIS A 232 -22.52 3.49 -12.60
CA HIS A 232 -23.20 2.32 -13.15
C HIS A 232 -22.36 1.10 -12.79
N ALA A 233 -22.88 0.25 -11.91
CA ALA A 233 -22.13 -0.86 -11.35
C ALA A 233 -21.82 -1.88 -12.44
N ASN A 234 -20.64 -1.80 -13.04
CA ASN A 234 -20.01 -3.00 -13.56
C ASN A 234 -19.63 -3.83 -12.34
N ARG A 235 -20.54 -4.75 -11.98
CA ARG A 235 -20.32 -5.76 -10.95
C ARG A 235 -18.93 -6.35 -11.19
N GLN A 236 -18.04 -6.28 -10.21
CA GLN A 236 -16.73 -6.93 -10.29
C GLN A 236 -16.95 -8.39 -10.66
N LYS A 237 -16.48 -8.78 -11.85
CA LYS A 237 -16.62 -10.16 -12.34
C LYS A 237 -15.79 -11.15 -11.52
N HIS A 238 -14.86 -10.64 -10.70
CA HIS A 238 -13.91 -11.44 -9.92
C HIS A 238 -13.97 -11.05 -8.44
N ARG A 239 -13.93 -12.06 -7.58
CA ARG A 239 -13.88 -11.91 -6.12
C ARG A 239 -12.43 -12.00 -5.65
N SER A 240 -12.07 -11.12 -4.72
CA SER A 240 -10.80 -11.22 -3.99
C SER A 240 -10.69 -12.55 -3.25
N VAL A 241 -9.49 -13.13 -3.24
CA VAL A 241 -9.20 -14.28 -2.41
C VAL A 241 -8.90 -13.81 -1.00
N PHE A 242 -9.64 -14.32 -0.02
CA PHE A 242 -9.45 -13.97 1.38
C PHE A 242 -8.54 -14.98 2.09
N ALA A 243 -7.46 -14.50 2.69
CA ALA A 243 -6.50 -15.30 3.46
C ALA A 243 -6.42 -14.81 4.90
N THR A 244 -6.53 -15.73 5.87
CA THR A 244 -6.47 -15.39 7.31
C THR A 244 -5.05 -15.39 7.87
N SER A 245 -4.09 -15.95 7.13
CA SER A 245 -2.70 -16.01 7.55
C SER A 245 -1.77 -16.14 6.34
N SER A 246 -0.47 -15.96 6.57
CA SER A 246 0.56 -16.11 5.54
C SER A 246 1.82 -16.76 6.12
N LYS A 247 2.74 -17.17 5.25
CA LYS A 247 4.03 -17.76 5.63
C LYS A 247 5.13 -17.32 4.68
N TRP A 248 6.31 -17.02 5.25
CA TRP A 248 7.52 -16.86 4.46
C TRP A 248 8.18 -18.21 4.25
N ILE A 249 8.39 -18.59 2.99
CA ILE A 249 9.25 -19.71 2.62
C ILE A 249 10.67 -19.20 2.52
N ARG A 250 11.58 -19.92 3.16
CA ARG A 250 12.95 -19.48 3.44
C ARG A 250 13.95 -20.35 2.68
N ALA A 251 15.10 -19.78 2.33
CA ALA A 251 16.13 -20.51 1.61
C ALA A 251 16.65 -21.68 2.47
N PRO A 252 16.56 -22.93 2.00
CA PRO A 252 17.09 -24.08 2.75
C PRO A 252 18.62 -24.04 2.86
N ASP A 253 19.28 -23.42 1.87
CA ASP A 253 20.74 -23.28 1.80
C ASP A 253 21.14 -21.95 1.12
N GLY A 254 22.43 -21.65 1.09
CA GLY A 254 23.01 -20.53 0.34
C GLY A 254 23.41 -20.90 -1.08
N GLY A 255 23.34 -19.94 -2.00
CA GLY A 255 23.74 -20.15 -3.40
C GLY A 255 22.98 -19.26 -4.40
N ILE A 256 22.87 -19.74 -5.63
CA ILE A 256 22.14 -19.06 -6.71
C ILE A 256 20.71 -19.59 -6.78
N PHE A 257 19.77 -18.81 -6.25
CA PHE A 257 18.34 -19.09 -6.29
C PHE A 257 17.74 -18.80 -7.67
N ARG A 258 16.95 -19.76 -8.16
CA ARG A 258 16.13 -19.66 -9.37
C ARG A 258 14.68 -19.96 -8.98
N ALA A 259 13.81 -18.97 -9.13
CA ALA A 259 12.38 -19.14 -8.90
C ALA A 259 11.74 -19.91 -10.07
N LEU A 260 10.94 -20.93 -9.76
CA LEU A 260 10.13 -21.68 -10.74
C LEU A 260 8.64 -21.27 -10.72
N ARG A 261 8.26 -20.45 -9.74
CA ARG A 261 6.93 -19.89 -9.57
C ARG A 261 6.98 -18.36 -9.43
N GLY A 262 5.92 -17.71 -9.87
CA GLY A 262 5.74 -16.26 -9.89
C GLY A 262 4.75 -15.76 -8.85
N LEU A 263 4.60 -14.44 -8.79
CA LEU A 263 3.52 -13.80 -8.04
C LEU A 263 2.16 -14.21 -8.62
N GLY A 264 1.20 -14.51 -7.76
CA GLY A 264 -0.13 -14.96 -8.13
C GLY A 264 -0.27 -16.47 -8.38
N ASP A 265 0.84 -17.20 -8.50
CA ASP A 265 0.78 -18.66 -8.66
C ASP A 265 0.16 -19.31 -7.43
N SER A 266 -0.72 -20.27 -7.68
CA SER A 266 -1.23 -21.20 -6.66
C SER A 266 -0.25 -22.35 -6.47
N ILE A 267 0.03 -22.70 -5.22
CA ILE A 267 0.96 -23.77 -4.85
C ILE A 267 0.32 -24.67 -3.80
N ALA A 268 0.68 -25.94 -3.82
CA ALA A 268 0.37 -26.93 -2.78
C ALA A 268 1.62 -27.24 -1.96
N ALA A 269 1.44 -27.61 -0.69
CA ALA A 269 2.53 -28.08 0.15
C ALA A 269 3.24 -29.28 -0.51
N GLY A 270 4.57 -29.23 -0.57
CA GLY A 270 5.40 -30.21 -1.27
C GLY A 270 5.77 -29.84 -2.71
N ASP A 271 5.11 -28.85 -3.33
CA ASP A 271 5.49 -28.36 -4.66
C ASP A 271 6.92 -27.83 -4.68
N ILE A 272 7.68 -28.11 -5.74
CA ILE A 272 8.96 -27.46 -6.00
C ILE A 272 8.68 -26.07 -6.58
N ILE A 273 8.99 -25.03 -5.83
CA ILE A 273 8.73 -23.63 -6.19
C ILE A 273 9.99 -22.87 -6.63
N GLY A 274 11.16 -23.50 -6.50
CA GLY A 274 12.43 -22.98 -6.94
C GLY A 274 13.57 -23.97 -6.69
N GLY A 275 14.80 -23.56 -7.01
CA GLY A 275 16.00 -24.31 -6.69
C GLY A 275 17.15 -23.37 -6.36
N ILE A 276 18.08 -23.84 -5.53
CA ILE A 276 19.31 -23.12 -5.16
C ILE A 276 20.50 -23.95 -5.63
N THR A 277 21.29 -23.38 -6.52
CA THR A 277 22.48 -24.03 -7.07
C THR A 277 23.71 -23.61 -6.28
N ASN A 278 24.51 -24.58 -5.83
CA ASN A 278 25.89 -24.32 -5.42
C ASN A 278 26.73 -23.99 -6.68
N PRO A 279 27.30 -22.78 -6.80
CA PRO A 279 28.03 -22.37 -8.01
C PRO A 279 29.32 -23.17 -8.27
N TYR A 280 29.82 -23.93 -7.30
CA TYR A 280 31.06 -24.70 -7.41
C TYR A 280 30.84 -26.20 -7.67
N GLU A 281 29.82 -26.79 -7.03
CA GLU A 281 29.62 -28.25 -7.01
C GLU A 281 28.46 -28.70 -7.91
N GLY A 282 27.71 -27.77 -8.52
CA GLY A 282 26.62 -28.07 -9.45
C GLY A 282 25.42 -28.79 -8.84
N THR A 283 25.39 -28.95 -7.51
CA THR A 283 24.27 -29.54 -6.77
C THR A 283 23.13 -28.54 -6.62
N ASP A 284 21.92 -28.94 -7.01
CA ASP A 284 20.70 -28.15 -6.86
C ASP A 284 19.91 -28.61 -5.62
N VAL A 285 19.69 -27.69 -4.69
CA VAL A 285 18.80 -27.91 -3.54
C VAL A 285 17.40 -27.42 -3.89
N PRO A 286 16.36 -28.28 -3.90
CA PRO A 286 15.00 -27.83 -4.20
C PRO A 286 14.44 -26.96 -3.08
N VAL A 287 13.72 -25.90 -3.46
CA VAL A 287 12.92 -25.08 -2.54
C VAL A 287 11.49 -25.61 -2.60
N LEU A 288 11.00 -26.15 -1.49
CA LEU A 288 9.67 -26.73 -1.39
C LEU A 288 8.68 -25.74 -0.79
N ALA A 289 7.44 -25.74 -1.29
CA ALA A 289 6.32 -25.09 -0.64
C ALA A 289 6.01 -25.81 0.68
N GLU A 290 5.92 -25.05 1.78
CA GLU A 290 5.59 -25.60 3.11
C GLU A 290 4.09 -25.55 3.43
N VAL A 291 3.30 -24.85 2.61
CA VAL A 291 1.86 -24.63 2.82
C VAL A 291 1.15 -24.47 1.48
N ASP A 292 -0.14 -24.78 1.45
CA ASP A 292 -1.03 -24.44 0.34
C ASP A 292 -1.33 -22.94 0.33
N GLY A 293 -1.37 -22.34 -0.85
CA GLY A 293 -1.73 -20.93 -0.96
C GLY A 293 -1.40 -20.25 -2.28
N ILE A 294 -1.34 -18.92 -2.22
CA ILE A 294 -1.00 -18.04 -3.34
C ILE A 294 0.28 -17.29 -3.00
N ILE A 295 1.23 -17.25 -3.94
CA ILE A 295 2.44 -16.45 -3.80
C ILE A 295 2.09 -14.97 -3.92
N ILE A 296 2.21 -14.22 -2.82
CA ILE A 296 1.89 -12.80 -2.73
C ILE A 296 3.13 -11.90 -2.63
N GLY A 297 4.31 -12.49 -2.46
CA GLY A 297 5.58 -11.77 -2.45
C GLY A 297 6.72 -12.69 -2.84
N ARG A 298 7.77 -12.13 -3.48
CA ARG A 298 8.94 -12.90 -3.92
C ARG A 298 10.20 -12.03 -3.93
N THR A 299 11.35 -12.60 -3.57
CA THR A 299 12.66 -11.98 -3.83
C THR A 299 13.00 -11.93 -5.31
N ASN A 300 13.59 -10.83 -5.76
CA ASN A 300 14.21 -10.68 -7.07
C ASN A 300 15.74 -10.83 -6.98
N VAL A 301 16.30 -10.95 -5.77
CA VAL A 301 17.72 -11.26 -5.56
C VAL A 301 17.93 -12.77 -5.69
N SER A 302 18.80 -13.16 -6.62
CA SER A 302 19.19 -14.55 -6.86
C SER A 302 20.33 -15.02 -5.97
N VAL A 303 21.15 -14.12 -5.42
CA VAL A 303 22.22 -14.49 -4.48
C VAL A 303 21.63 -14.54 -3.08
N VAL A 304 21.46 -15.73 -2.53
CA VAL A 304 20.76 -15.93 -1.25
C VAL A 304 21.65 -16.65 -0.25
N ASN A 305 21.47 -16.32 1.01
CA ASN A 305 21.98 -17.08 2.14
C ASN A 305 20.88 -17.99 2.68
N ARG A 306 21.30 -19.04 3.39
CA ARG A 306 20.39 -19.86 4.17
C ARG A 306 19.50 -18.97 5.06
N ALA A 307 18.21 -19.28 5.09
CA ALA A 307 17.15 -18.56 5.79
C ALA A 307 16.74 -17.18 5.22
N ASP A 308 17.27 -16.76 4.05
CA ASP A 308 16.73 -15.60 3.36
C ASP A 308 15.27 -15.83 2.95
N ALA A 309 14.46 -14.77 2.99
CA ALA A 309 13.04 -14.83 2.64
C ALA A 309 12.88 -14.87 1.11
N LEU A 310 12.45 -16.01 0.58
CA LEU A 310 12.33 -16.24 -0.87
C LEU A 310 10.93 -15.91 -1.38
N PHE A 311 9.90 -16.47 -0.73
CA PHE A 311 8.50 -16.30 -1.10
C PHE A 311 7.65 -15.95 0.12
N HIS A 312 6.66 -15.10 -0.07
CA HIS A 312 5.60 -14.85 0.90
C HIS A 312 4.31 -15.46 0.35
N VAL A 313 3.71 -16.37 1.10
CA VAL A 313 2.55 -17.16 0.65
C VAL A 313 1.35 -16.83 1.52
N ALA A 314 0.26 -16.36 0.92
CA ALA A 314 -1.03 -16.22 1.57
C ALA A 314 -1.68 -17.60 1.65
N LYS A 315 -2.01 -18.07 2.86
CA LYS A 315 -2.58 -19.41 3.06
C LYS A 315 -4.06 -19.41 2.69
N VAL A 316 -4.45 -20.32 1.80
CA VAL A 316 -5.84 -20.47 1.33
C VAL A 316 -6.16 -21.96 1.29
N ALA A 317 -7.28 -22.36 1.89
CA ALA A 317 -7.74 -23.75 1.84
C ALA A 317 -8.24 -24.06 0.42
N HIS A 318 -7.69 -25.10 -0.21
CA HIS A 318 -7.99 -25.51 -1.58
C HIS A 318 -7.79 -24.36 -2.60
N PRO A 319 -6.54 -23.99 -2.91
CA PRO A 319 -6.29 -23.04 -3.97
C PRO A 319 -6.74 -23.68 -5.29
N LYS A 320 -7.97 -23.40 -5.73
CA LYS A 320 -8.33 -23.56 -7.14
C LYS A 320 -7.31 -22.75 -7.94
N PRO A 321 -6.91 -23.15 -9.16
CA PRO A 321 -5.90 -22.43 -9.92
C PRO A 321 -6.28 -20.95 -10.02
N ALA A 322 -5.62 -20.14 -9.17
CA ALA A 322 -5.92 -18.71 -9.04
C ALA A 322 -5.43 -17.96 -10.27
N THR A 323 -4.63 -18.59 -11.14
CA THR A 323 -4.26 -18.10 -12.46
C THR A 323 -5.47 -17.62 -13.26
N GLY A 324 -6.63 -18.29 -13.18
CA GLY A 324 -7.85 -17.84 -13.84
C GLY A 324 -8.52 -16.61 -13.17
N GLN A 325 -8.49 -16.52 -11.84
CA GLN A 325 -9.07 -15.40 -11.10
C GLN A 325 -8.20 -14.14 -11.12
N ILE A 326 -6.89 -14.31 -10.96
CA ILE A 326 -5.88 -13.25 -10.99
C ILE A 326 -5.70 -12.75 -12.43
N GLY A 327 -5.70 -13.65 -13.42
CA GLY A 327 -5.78 -13.30 -14.84
C GLY A 327 -7.00 -12.41 -15.11
N GLY A 328 -8.19 -12.83 -14.67
CA GLY A 328 -9.40 -12.02 -14.83
C GLY A 328 -9.36 -10.66 -14.11
N ILE A 329 -8.70 -10.54 -12.95
CA ILE A 329 -8.49 -9.25 -12.28
C ILE A 329 -7.49 -8.39 -13.06
N SER A 330 -6.45 -8.99 -13.63
CA SER A 330 -5.48 -8.32 -14.50
C SER A 330 -6.14 -7.76 -15.76
N ASP A 331 -6.95 -8.58 -16.44
CA ASP A 331 -7.71 -8.18 -17.62
C ASP A 331 -8.71 -7.07 -17.26
N ALA A 332 -9.42 -7.22 -16.14
CA ALA A 332 -10.36 -6.20 -15.69
C ALA A 332 -9.69 -4.88 -15.30
N ILE A 333 -8.45 -4.90 -14.80
CA ILE A 333 -7.66 -3.69 -14.57
C ILE A 333 -7.24 -3.09 -15.92
N GLY A 334 -6.83 -3.95 -16.87
CA GLY A 334 -6.42 -3.62 -18.24
C GLY A 334 -7.49 -2.89 -19.07
N GLU A 335 -8.75 -3.30 -18.95
CA GLU A 335 -9.88 -2.81 -19.74
C GLU A 335 -10.66 -1.63 -19.11
N ASP A 336 -10.27 -1.13 -17.93
CA ASP A 336 -11.04 -0.06 -17.25
C ASP A 336 -10.89 1.29 -17.99
N PRO A 337 -11.99 1.89 -18.50
CA PRO A 337 -11.97 3.13 -19.30
C PRO A 337 -11.38 4.33 -18.57
N ILE A 338 -11.30 4.27 -17.23
CA ILE A 338 -10.64 5.30 -16.44
C ILE A 338 -9.16 5.47 -16.80
N PHE A 339 -8.58 4.50 -17.53
CA PHE A 339 -7.19 4.52 -17.97
C PHE A 339 -7.03 4.57 -19.49
N ASP A 340 -8.07 4.92 -20.26
CA ASP A 340 -7.90 5.21 -21.69
C ASP A 340 -6.92 6.38 -21.85
N GLU A 341 -5.86 6.16 -22.65
CA GLU A 341 -4.65 7.00 -22.70
C GLU A 341 -4.93 8.48 -23.06
N ASP A 342 -6.09 8.78 -23.65
CA ASP A 342 -6.50 10.13 -24.04
C ASP A 342 -6.95 11.03 -22.85
N GLU A 343 -7.16 10.47 -21.65
CA GLU A 343 -7.56 11.26 -20.46
C GLU A 343 -6.44 11.48 -19.42
N ILE A 344 -5.24 10.87 -19.57
CA ILE A 344 -4.19 10.86 -18.53
C ILE A 344 -2.88 11.58 -18.92
N VAL A 345 -2.74 12.09 -20.16
CA VAL A 345 -1.53 12.84 -20.59
C VAL A 345 -1.54 14.29 -20.10
#